data_AF-A0AAA9ZH91-F1
#
_entry.id   AF-A0AAA9ZH91-F1
#
_cell.length_a   1.000
_cell.length_b   1.000
_cell.length_c   1.000
_cell.angle_alpha   90.00
_cell.angle_beta   90.00
_cell.angle_gamma   90.00
#
_symmetry.space_group_name_H-M   'P 1'
#
loop_
_entity.id
_entity.type
_entity.pdbx_description
1 polymer ?
#
loop_
_entity_poly.entity_id
_entity_poly.type
_entity_poly.pdbx_seq_one_letter_code
_entity_poly.pdbx_strand_id
1 'polypeptide(L)'
;MAQGPAFRNFDCGSEEWELYKEQLEQYFAANGVQPDMKRAVLINHCEAKTYKLLRDLCTPDAPASKTYDELCTLLSKHFTPPVVVHKERRYFLRAKREEDESLNDWAARLKNLASNCKMGNHLQHSLLLKFIDGLQGKAYDRICEEDESLIFERAYEIAVKYEPDSPRATGVFQIDRTKSGPNSKQGAAKRGMTTGLCLACNKPGHYRGHYRRDCRFKEYSHDSLVGGLIVGWLFSWGSVS
;
A
#
# COMPACT_ATOMS: atom_id res chain seq x y z
N MET A 1 -33.72 30.74 23.19
CA MET A 1 -33.28 29.44 22.64
C MET A 1 -31.79 29.58 22.37
N ALA A 2 -30.96 28.79 23.04
CA ALA A 2 -29.51 28.85 22.82
C ALA A 2 -29.23 28.37 21.39
N GLN A 3 -28.73 29.26 20.53
CA GLN A 3 -28.19 28.86 19.24
C GLN A 3 -26.98 27.98 19.53
N GLY A 4 -27.07 26.70 19.15
CA GLY A 4 -25.90 25.82 19.16
C GLY A 4 -24.78 26.41 18.29
N PRO A 5 -23.54 25.93 18.42
CA PRO A 5 -22.45 26.40 17.58
C PRO A 5 -22.84 26.27 16.10
N ALA A 6 -22.53 27.31 15.32
CA ALA A 6 -22.79 27.33 13.88
C ALA A 6 -22.18 26.07 13.23
N PHE A 7 -22.96 25.38 12.40
CA PHE A 7 -22.45 24.25 11.65
C PHE A 7 -21.43 24.74 10.61
N ARG A 8 -20.45 23.89 10.30
CA ARG A 8 -19.39 24.23 9.35
C ARG A 8 -19.89 24.18 7.91
N ASN A 9 -19.26 24.96 7.04
CA ASN A 9 -19.52 24.89 5.61
C ASN A 9 -18.80 23.69 4.97
N PHE A 10 -19.35 23.14 3.89
CA PHE A 10 -18.71 22.10 3.10
C PHE A 10 -17.70 22.68 2.10
N ASP A 11 -16.43 22.32 2.28
CA ASP A 11 -15.35 22.54 1.30
C ASP A 11 -15.04 21.26 0.53
N CYS A 12 -15.38 21.25 -0.76
CA CYS A 12 -15.14 20.11 -1.65
C CYS A 12 -13.66 19.86 -1.99
N GLY A 13 -12.75 20.77 -1.63
CA GLY A 13 -11.30 20.62 -1.82
C GLY A 13 -10.60 19.90 -0.67
N SER A 14 -11.17 19.93 0.54
CA SER A 14 -10.53 19.39 1.74
C SER A 14 -11.31 18.27 2.42
N GLU A 15 -12.61 18.10 2.11
CA GLU A 15 -13.49 17.18 2.82
C GLU A 15 -14.18 16.18 1.90
N GLU A 16 -14.42 14.98 2.42
CA GLU A 16 -15.18 13.94 1.72
C GLU A 16 -16.69 14.18 1.93
N TRP A 17 -17.45 14.16 0.83
CA TRP A 17 -18.88 14.48 0.84
C TRP A 17 -19.70 13.56 1.77
N GLU A 18 -19.44 12.26 1.78
CA GLU A 18 -20.20 11.32 2.62
C GLU A 18 -19.98 11.57 4.12
N LEU A 19 -18.73 11.86 4.54
CA LEU A 19 -18.42 12.21 5.94
C LEU A 19 -19.09 13.53 6.36
N TYR A 20 -19.09 14.53 5.48
CA TYR A 20 -19.80 15.78 5.72
C TYR A 20 -21.31 15.57 5.85
N LYS A 21 -21.90 14.79 4.94
CA LYS A 21 -23.33 14.47 4.95
C LYS A 21 -23.75 13.74 6.23
N GLU A 22 -22.96 12.76 6.69
CA GLU A 22 -23.22 12.07 7.96
C GLU A 22 -23.29 13.05 9.14
N GLN A 23 -22.34 13.99 9.22
CA GLN A 23 -22.34 15.00 10.28
C GLN A 23 -23.48 16.01 10.14
N LEU A 24 -23.86 16.38 8.92
CA LEU A 24 -24.99 17.27 8.66
C LEU A 24 -26.31 16.63 9.12
N GLU A 25 -26.49 15.32 8.93
CA GLU A 25 -27.65 14.60 9.48
C GLU A 25 -27.69 14.63 11.00
N GLN A 26 -26.54 14.45 11.66
CA GLN A 26 -26.45 14.58 13.12
C GLN A 26 -26.78 16.01 13.58
N TYR A 27 -26.35 17.03 12.82
CA TYR A 27 -26.71 18.42 13.10
C TYR A 27 -28.23 18.64 13.02
N PHE A 28 -28.90 18.07 12.01
CA PHE A 28 -30.37 18.15 11.91
C PHE A 28 -31.07 17.49 13.09
N ALA A 29 -30.61 16.30 13.48
CA ALA A 29 -31.18 15.57 14.61
C ALA A 29 -30.99 16.34 15.94
N ALA A 30 -29.79 16.86 16.18
CA ALA A 30 -29.47 17.58 17.41
C ALA A 30 -30.22 18.92 17.55
N ASN A 31 -30.48 19.60 16.43
CA ASN A 31 -31.12 20.92 16.43
C ASN A 31 -32.62 20.86 16.11
N GLY A 32 -33.20 19.67 15.95
CA GLY A 32 -34.63 19.50 15.63
C GLY A 32 -35.03 20.17 14.32
N VAL A 33 -34.15 20.15 13.31
CA VAL A 33 -34.41 20.76 12.01
C VAL A 33 -35.51 20.00 11.30
N GLN A 34 -36.60 20.70 10.96
CA GLN A 34 -37.73 20.11 10.27
C GLN A 34 -37.34 19.66 8.84
N PRO A 35 -37.95 18.58 8.29
CA PRO A 35 -37.57 18.02 7.00
C PRO A 35 -37.61 19.01 5.83
N ASP A 36 -38.58 19.92 5.85
CA ASP A 36 -38.77 21.01 4.88
C ASP A 36 -37.66 22.07 4.94
N MET A 37 -37.03 22.23 6.11
CA MET A 37 -35.94 23.18 6.35
C MET A 37 -34.56 22.60 6.02
N LYS A 38 -34.39 21.27 5.98
CA LYS A 38 -33.10 20.61 5.70
C LYS A 38 -32.45 21.10 4.40
N ARG A 39 -33.25 21.28 3.34
CA ARG A 39 -32.77 21.81 2.05
C ARG A 39 -32.16 23.21 2.21
N ALA A 40 -32.85 24.11 2.89
CA ALA A 40 -32.39 25.48 3.06
C ALA A 40 -31.10 25.52 3.89
N VAL A 41 -31.01 24.68 4.93
CA VAL A 41 -29.79 24.56 5.74
C VAL A 41 -28.62 24.01 4.91
N LEU A 42 -28.84 22.97 4.11
CA LEU A 42 -27.80 22.42 3.22
C LEU A 42 -27.26 23.48 2.25
N ILE A 43 -28.16 24.22 1.59
CA ILE A 43 -27.77 25.28 0.64
C ILE A 43 -26.96 26.38 1.35
N ASN A 44 -27.35 26.79 2.55
CA ASN A 44 -26.63 27.81 3.32
C ASN A 44 -25.23 27.38 3.77
N HIS A 45 -25.03 26.09 4.02
CA HIS A 45 -23.73 25.54 4.44
C HIS A 45 -22.90 25.01 3.26
N CYS A 46 -23.32 25.25 2.01
CA CYS A 46 -22.46 25.05 0.86
C CYS A 46 -21.57 26.27 0.67
N GLU A 47 -20.25 26.06 0.53
CA GLU A 47 -19.38 27.12 0.03
C GLU A 47 -19.75 27.53 -1.39
N ALA A 48 -19.33 28.73 -1.79
CA ALA A 48 -19.65 29.30 -3.10
C ALA A 48 -19.32 28.37 -4.28
N LYS A 49 -18.20 27.63 -4.22
CA LYS A 49 -17.80 26.65 -5.24
C LYS A 49 -18.77 25.48 -5.31
N THR A 50 -19.11 24.89 -4.17
CA THR A 50 -20.07 23.80 -4.05
C THR A 50 -21.47 24.23 -4.49
N TYR A 51 -21.91 25.43 -4.08
CA TYR A 51 -23.20 25.96 -4.50
C TYR A 51 -23.28 26.19 -6.01
N LYS A 52 -22.23 26.72 -6.63
CA LYS A 52 -22.15 26.85 -8.09
C LYS A 52 -22.28 25.49 -8.79
N LEU A 53 -21.53 24.49 -8.32
CA LEU A 53 -21.66 23.12 -8.82
C LEU A 53 -23.09 22.58 -8.64
N LEU A 54 -23.69 22.76 -7.47
CA LEU A 54 -25.05 22.32 -7.20
C LEU A 54 -26.06 22.99 -8.14
N ARG A 55 -25.89 24.29 -8.41
CA ARG A 55 -26.70 25.05 -9.38
C ARG A 55 -26.57 24.48 -10.78
N ASP A 56 -25.36 24.15 -11.21
CA ASP A 56 -25.08 23.56 -12.51
C ASP A 56 -25.72 22.17 -12.63
N LEU A 57 -25.59 21.32 -11.61
CA LEU A 57 -26.21 19.98 -11.54
C LEU A 57 -27.74 20.01 -11.51
N CYS A 58 -28.35 21.10 -11.03
CA CYS A 58 -29.81 21.24 -10.99
C CYS A 58 -30.42 21.76 -12.29
N THR A 59 -29.60 22.24 -13.24
CA THR A 59 -30.06 22.84 -14.50
C THR A 59 -31.03 21.92 -15.26
N PRO A 60 -32.19 22.41 -15.74
CA PRO A 60 -32.62 23.83 -15.80
C PRO A 60 -33.22 24.40 -14.49
N ASP A 61 -33.58 23.55 -13.54
CA ASP A 61 -34.26 23.93 -12.30
C ASP A 61 -33.32 24.62 -11.29
N ALA A 62 -33.87 25.27 -10.27
CA ALA A 62 -33.09 25.84 -9.18
C ALA A 62 -32.85 24.81 -8.06
N PRO A 63 -31.73 24.86 -7.31
CA PRO A 63 -31.53 24.00 -6.14
C PRO A 63 -32.66 24.11 -5.11
N ALA A 64 -33.29 25.29 -5.00
CA ALA A 64 -34.41 25.54 -4.11
C ALA A 64 -35.71 24.80 -4.49
N SER A 65 -35.87 24.35 -5.74
CA SER A 65 -37.06 23.64 -6.20
C SER A 65 -36.95 22.11 -6.05
N LYS A 66 -35.78 21.58 -5.68
CA LYS A 66 -35.56 20.15 -5.41
C LYS A 66 -35.75 19.82 -3.93
N THR A 67 -35.89 18.54 -3.60
CA THR A 67 -35.89 18.08 -2.20
C THR A 67 -34.47 17.97 -1.64
N TYR A 68 -34.35 17.92 -0.32
CA TYR A 68 -33.06 17.67 0.33
C TYR A 68 -32.40 16.37 -0.16
N ASP A 69 -33.19 15.29 -0.29
CA ASP A 69 -32.70 13.98 -0.72
C ASP A 69 -32.22 13.99 -2.18
N GLU A 70 -32.91 14.72 -3.07
CA GLU A 70 -32.49 14.91 -4.46
C GLU A 70 -31.16 15.65 -4.55
N LEU A 71 -30.98 16.73 -3.77
CA LEU A 71 -29.72 17.47 -3.73
C LEU A 71 -28.58 16.60 -3.19
N CYS A 72 -28.83 15.83 -2.12
CA CYS A 72 -27.84 14.90 -1.58
C CYS A 72 -27.46 13.82 -2.61
N THR A 73 -28.43 13.31 -3.36
CA THR A 73 -28.18 12.32 -4.42
C THR A 73 -27.31 12.89 -5.54
N LEU A 74 -27.58 14.13 -5.97
CA LEU A 74 -26.77 14.82 -6.98
C LEU A 74 -25.33 15.03 -6.51
N LEU A 75 -25.15 15.50 -5.27
CA LEU A 75 -23.84 15.75 -4.68
C LEU A 75 -23.07 14.44 -4.44
N SER A 76 -23.72 13.40 -3.91
CA SER A 76 -23.12 12.06 -3.75
C SER A 76 -22.70 11.49 -5.10
N LYS A 77 -23.52 11.61 -6.15
CA LYS A 77 -23.15 11.13 -7.50
C LYS A 77 -21.93 11.85 -8.07
N HIS A 78 -21.78 13.15 -7.78
CA HIS A 78 -20.68 13.96 -8.29
C HIS A 78 -19.38 13.76 -7.50
N PHE A 79 -19.43 13.83 -6.17
CA PHE A 79 -18.26 13.73 -5.30
C PHE A 79 -17.86 12.30 -4.96
N THR A 80 -18.82 11.38 -5.00
CA THR A 80 -18.61 9.95 -4.78
C THR A 80 -18.96 9.22 -6.08
N PRO A 81 -18.23 9.46 -7.19
CA PRO A 81 -18.52 8.78 -8.44
C PRO A 81 -18.50 7.27 -8.19
N PRO A 82 -19.48 6.53 -8.73
CA PRO A 82 -19.62 5.12 -8.43
C PRO A 82 -18.33 4.40 -8.80
N VAL A 83 -17.79 3.65 -7.84
CA VAL A 83 -16.65 2.76 -8.05
C VAL A 83 -16.90 1.95 -9.32
N VAL A 84 -16.08 2.19 -10.34
CA VAL A 84 -16.16 1.42 -11.59
C VAL A 84 -15.54 0.06 -11.30
N VAL A 85 -16.38 -0.87 -10.83
CA VAL A 85 -15.96 -2.18 -10.31
C VAL A 85 -15.00 -2.91 -11.26
N HIS A 86 -15.24 -2.84 -12.57
CA HIS A 86 -14.36 -3.47 -13.56
C HIS A 86 -12.97 -2.82 -13.65
N LYS A 87 -12.86 -1.52 -13.39
CA LYS A 87 -11.59 -0.79 -13.31
C LYS A 87 -10.79 -1.23 -12.09
N GLU A 88 -11.43 -1.31 -10.92
CA GLU A 88 -10.81 -1.80 -9.68
C GLU A 88 -10.34 -3.25 -9.82
N ARG A 89 -11.20 -4.12 -10.36
CA ARG A 89 -10.83 -5.52 -10.67
C ARG A 89 -9.64 -5.57 -11.61
N ARG A 90 -9.57 -4.69 -12.61
CA ARG A 90 -8.43 -4.60 -13.53
C ARG A 90 -7.15 -4.20 -12.79
N TYR A 91 -7.21 -3.24 -11.86
CA TYR A 91 -6.05 -2.88 -11.04
C TYR A 91 -5.59 -4.04 -10.16
N PHE A 92 -6.53 -4.68 -9.46
CA PHE A 92 -6.25 -5.87 -8.65
C PHE A 92 -5.61 -6.99 -9.46
N LEU A 93 -6.19 -7.38 -10.60
CA LEU A 93 -5.69 -8.47 -11.44
C LEU A 93 -4.33 -8.17 -12.04
N ARG A 94 -4.03 -6.90 -12.33
CA ARG A 94 -2.74 -6.46 -12.89
C ARG A 94 -1.65 -6.21 -11.85
N ALA A 95 -2.00 -6.13 -10.57
CA ALA A 95 -1.03 -5.94 -9.52
C ALA A 95 0.05 -7.02 -9.59
N LYS A 96 1.31 -6.64 -9.42
CA LYS A 96 2.42 -7.58 -9.24
C LYS A 96 3.17 -7.16 -7.98
N ARG A 97 3.74 -8.12 -7.27
CA ARG A 97 4.64 -7.81 -6.16
C ARG A 97 5.87 -7.10 -6.71
N GLU A 98 6.24 -5.98 -6.13
CA GLU A 98 7.47 -5.27 -6.51
C GLU A 98 8.71 -6.03 -5.99
N GLU A 99 9.88 -5.82 -6.60
CA GLU A 99 11.11 -6.58 -6.25
C GLU A 99 11.54 -6.36 -4.79
N ASP A 100 11.36 -5.15 -4.28
CA ASP A 100 11.73 -4.73 -2.92
C ASP A 100 10.54 -4.74 -1.93
N GLU A 101 9.38 -5.23 -2.33
CA GLU A 101 8.18 -5.25 -1.48
C GLU A 101 8.15 -6.50 -0.59
N SER A 102 7.99 -6.28 0.72
CA SER A 102 7.83 -7.37 1.68
C SER A 102 6.53 -8.15 1.44
N LEU A 103 6.47 -9.41 1.88
CA LEU A 103 5.23 -10.20 1.80
C LEU A 103 4.08 -9.57 2.59
N ASN A 104 4.39 -8.91 3.70
CA ASN A 104 3.40 -8.22 4.51
C ASN A 104 2.82 -7.01 3.77
N ASP A 105 3.67 -6.18 3.16
CA ASP A 105 3.24 -5.02 2.37
C ASP A 105 2.44 -5.45 1.15
N TRP A 106 2.89 -6.52 0.48
CA TRP A 106 2.17 -7.13 -0.65
C TRP A 106 0.77 -7.59 -0.25
N ALA A 107 0.66 -8.34 0.86
CA ALA A 107 -0.62 -8.82 1.37
C ALA A 107 -1.56 -7.66 1.76
N ALA A 108 -1.03 -6.62 2.41
CA ALA A 108 -1.79 -5.43 2.77
C ALA A 108 -2.28 -4.67 1.53
N ARG A 109 -1.41 -4.47 0.53
CA ARG A 109 -1.74 -3.80 -0.72
C ARG A 109 -2.79 -4.57 -1.52
N LEU A 110 -2.70 -5.91 -1.59
CA LEU A 110 -3.72 -6.74 -2.22
C LEU A 110 -5.10 -6.58 -1.57
N LYS A 111 -5.16 -6.61 -0.23
CA LYS A 111 -6.42 -6.39 0.50
C LYS A 111 -7.00 -5.00 0.23
N ASN A 112 -6.15 -3.97 0.14
CA ASN A 112 -6.58 -2.62 -0.22
C ASN A 112 -7.15 -2.57 -1.64
N LEU A 113 -6.45 -3.10 -2.64
CA LEU A 113 -6.92 -3.15 -4.04
C LEU A 113 -8.22 -3.94 -4.20
N ALA A 114 -8.42 -4.99 -3.39
CA ALA A 114 -9.61 -5.81 -3.44
C ALA A 114 -10.84 -5.18 -2.77
N SER A 115 -10.65 -4.19 -1.88
CA SER A 115 -11.73 -3.56 -1.09
C SER A 115 -12.89 -3.04 -1.94
N ASN A 116 -12.57 -2.45 -3.10
CA ASN A 116 -13.53 -1.84 -4.02
C ASN A 116 -13.96 -2.78 -5.18
N CYS A 117 -13.45 -4.01 -5.22
CA CYS A 117 -13.70 -4.95 -6.33
C CYS A 117 -15.07 -5.64 -6.29
N LYS A 118 -15.84 -5.51 -5.20
CA LYS A 118 -17.15 -6.16 -4.99
C LYS A 118 -17.14 -7.64 -5.40
N MET A 119 -16.21 -8.41 -4.83
CA MET A 119 -16.01 -9.83 -5.17
C MET A 119 -16.91 -10.79 -4.36
N GLY A 120 -17.59 -10.30 -3.32
CA GLY A 120 -18.48 -11.10 -2.48
C GLY A 120 -17.77 -12.34 -1.93
N ASN A 121 -18.42 -13.50 -2.07
CA ASN A 121 -17.91 -14.78 -1.56
C ASN A 121 -16.60 -15.23 -2.24
N HIS A 122 -16.23 -14.66 -3.38
CA HIS A 122 -14.99 -14.99 -4.10
C HIS A 122 -13.78 -14.17 -3.67
N LEU A 123 -13.94 -13.23 -2.72
CA LEU A 123 -12.88 -12.33 -2.29
C LEU A 123 -11.65 -13.11 -1.76
N GLN A 124 -11.86 -14.04 -0.82
CA GLN A 124 -10.76 -14.78 -0.20
C GLN A 124 -10.00 -15.65 -1.21
N HIS A 125 -10.74 -16.33 -2.09
CA HIS A 125 -10.14 -17.13 -3.15
C HIS A 125 -9.37 -16.27 -4.16
N SER A 126 -9.90 -15.11 -4.53
CA SER A 126 -9.22 -14.18 -5.46
C SER A 126 -7.94 -13.60 -4.84
N LEU A 127 -7.99 -13.25 -3.54
CA LEU A 127 -6.81 -12.81 -2.79
C LEU A 127 -5.75 -13.90 -2.72
N LEU A 128 -6.14 -15.15 -2.46
CA LEU A 128 -5.23 -16.30 -2.43
C LEU A 128 -4.52 -16.47 -3.77
N LEU A 129 -5.28 -16.59 -4.87
CA LEU A 129 -4.70 -16.78 -6.21
C LEU A 129 -3.73 -15.65 -6.55
N LYS A 130 -4.11 -14.40 -6.23
CA LYS A 130 -3.28 -13.25 -6.55
C LYS A 130 -2.05 -13.14 -5.66
N PHE A 131 -2.15 -13.54 -4.40
CA PHE A 131 -1.01 -13.64 -3.51
C PHE A 131 0.00 -14.66 -4.02
N ILE A 132 -0.46 -15.87 -4.39
CA ILE A 132 0.37 -16.94 -4.96
C ILE A 132 1.07 -16.49 -6.25
N ASP A 133 0.36 -15.80 -7.16
CA ASP A 133 0.92 -15.23 -8.40
C ASP A 133 2.07 -14.23 -8.14
N GLY A 134 2.11 -13.61 -6.96
CA GLY A 134 3.19 -12.70 -6.55
C GLY A 134 4.38 -13.40 -5.87
N LEU A 135 4.33 -14.70 -5.62
CA LEU A 135 5.40 -15.44 -4.96
C LEU A 135 6.45 -15.96 -5.94
N GLN A 136 7.66 -16.16 -5.44
CA GLN A 136 8.79 -16.65 -6.23
C GLN A 136 9.65 -17.62 -5.41
N GLY A 137 10.37 -18.50 -6.11
CA GLY A 137 11.30 -19.45 -5.50
C GLY A 137 10.63 -20.42 -4.53
N LYS A 138 11.34 -20.77 -3.44
CA LYS A 138 10.93 -21.82 -2.49
C LYS A 138 9.55 -21.60 -1.86
N ALA A 139 9.15 -20.33 -1.67
CA ALA A 139 7.83 -20.00 -1.13
C ALA A 139 6.71 -20.48 -2.07
N TYR A 140 6.87 -20.24 -3.38
CA TYR A 140 5.93 -20.68 -4.40
C TYR A 140 5.93 -22.21 -4.53
N ASP A 141 7.12 -22.81 -4.63
CA ASP A 141 7.26 -24.27 -4.75
C ASP A 141 6.55 -25.01 -3.62
N ARG A 142 6.74 -24.54 -2.37
CA ARG A 142 6.11 -25.16 -1.19
C ARG A 142 4.59 -25.01 -1.19
N ILE A 143 4.06 -23.91 -1.69
CA ILE A 143 2.61 -23.71 -1.79
C ILE A 143 1.98 -24.63 -2.84
N CYS A 144 2.69 -24.90 -3.94
CA CYS A 144 2.22 -25.85 -4.96
C CYS A 144 2.11 -27.30 -4.46
N GLU A 145 2.70 -27.62 -3.30
CA GLU A 145 2.59 -28.93 -2.65
C GLU A 145 1.39 -29.04 -1.69
N GLU A 146 0.68 -27.93 -1.41
CA GLU A 146 -0.53 -27.93 -0.58
C GLU A 146 -1.76 -28.36 -1.40
N ASP A 147 -2.82 -28.78 -0.72
CA ASP A 147 -4.05 -29.23 -1.37
C ASP A 147 -5.02 -28.08 -1.73
N GLU A 148 -6.09 -28.40 -2.45
CA GLU A 148 -7.08 -27.44 -2.95
C GLU A 148 -7.83 -26.68 -1.83
N SER A 149 -7.80 -27.18 -0.58
CA SER A 149 -8.42 -26.50 0.57
C SER A 149 -7.56 -25.37 1.15
N LEU A 150 -6.39 -25.08 0.55
CA LEU A 150 -5.52 -23.99 0.96
C LEU A 150 -6.28 -22.66 1.03
N ILE A 151 -6.09 -21.95 2.15
CA ILE A 151 -6.67 -20.62 2.40
C ILE A 151 -5.57 -19.56 2.45
N PHE A 152 -5.97 -18.29 2.28
CA PHE A 152 -5.06 -17.14 2.24
C PHE A 152 -4.14 -17.07 3.46
N GLU A 153 -4.69 -17.25 4.67
CA GLU A 153 -3.94 -17.18 5.92
C GLU A 153 -2.82 -18.23 5.97
N ARG A 154 -3.14 -19.46 5.57
CA ARG A 154 -2.18 -20.56 5.53
C ARG A 154 -1.10 -20.34 4.48
N ALA A 155 -1.47 -19.85 3.30
CA ALA A 155 -0.51 -19.51 2.24
C ALA A 155 0.46 -18.41 2.70
N TYR A 156 -0.04 -17.40 3.41
CA TYR A 156 0.78 -16.34 3.99
C TYR A 156 1.77 -16.89 5.03
N GLU A 157 1.31 -17.72 5.97
CA GLU A 157 2.18 -18.35 6.98
C GLU A 157 3.29 -19.22 6.36
N ILE A 158 2.98 -19.92 5.28
CA ILE A 158 3.99 -20.71 4.55
C ILE A 158 4.99 -19.79 3.88
N ALA A 159 4.53 -18.77 3.16
CA ALA A 159 5.39 -17.87 2.40
C ALA A 159 6.38 -17.11 3.29
N VAL A 160 5.93 -16.61 4.44
CA VAL A 160 6.77 -15.86 5.40
C VAL A 160 7.95 -16.69 5.93
N LYS A 161 7.82 -18.02 6.05
CA LYS A 161 8.94 -18.89 6.49
C LYS A 161 10.13 -18.90 5.52
N TYR A 162 9.89 -18.53 4.27
CA TYR A 162 10.89 -18.51 3.21
C TYR A 162 11.23 -17.09 2.77
N GLU A 163 10.68 -16.07 3.43
CA GLU A 163 11.10 -14.70 3.24
C GLU A 163 12.51 -14.54 3.82
N PRO A 164 13.49 -14.02 3.06
CA PRO A 164 14.77 -13.65 3.65
C PRO A 164 14.52 -12.61 4.74
N ASP A 165 15.28 -12.65 5.84
CA ASP A 165 15.25 -11.62 6.88
C ASP A 165 15.53 -10.25 6.23
N SER A 166 14.48 -9.54 5.82
CA SER A 166 14.56 -8.19 5.31
C SER A 166 14.88 -7.28 6.49
N PRO A 167 16.00 -6.54 6.49
CA PRO A 167 16.30 -5.64 7.58
C PRO A 167 15.44 -4.38 7.43
N ARG A 168 14.17 -4.43 7.85
CA ARG A 168 13.41 -3.20 8.16
C ARG A 168 12.25 -3.40 9.15
N ALA A 169 12.53 -2.96 10.37
CA ALA A 169 11.66 -2.31 11.35
C ALA A 169 10.22 -2.84 11.49
N THR A 170 10.06 -3.84 12.34
CA THR A 170 8.79 -4.17 12.99
C THR A 170 8.27 -2.98 13.80
N GLY A 171 7.28 -2.27 13.27
CA GLY A 171 6.27 -1.61 14.07
C GLY A 171 4.98 -2.38 13.89
N VAL A 172 4.57 -3.16 14.91
CA VAL A 172 3.18 -3.51 15.25
C VAL A 172 3.17 -4.40 16.51
N PHE A 173 2.54 -3.85 17.55
CA PHE A 173 1.78 -4.47 18.64
C PHE A 173 2.31 -5.75 19.31
N GLN A 174 2.99 -5.58 20.44
CA GLN A 174 3.11 -6.62 21.45
C GLN A 174 1.81 -6.69 22.27
N ILE A 175 1.19 -7.88 22.30
CA ILE A 175 0.18 -8.23 23.30
C ILE A 175 0.94 -8.96 24.42
N ASP A 176 1.06 -8.30 25.56
CA ASP A 176 1.66 -8.84 26.77
C ASP A 176 0.92 -10.11 27.23
N ARG A 177 1.66 -11.21 27.35
CA ARG A 177 1.28 -12.33 28.22
C ARG A 177 2.39 -12.57 29.22
N THR A 178 2.24 -11.93 30.37
CA THR A 178 2.95 -12.26 31.59
C THR A 178 2.59 -13.69 32.02
N LYS A 179 3.61 -14.51 32.29
CA LYS A 179 3.69 -15.38 33.47
C LYS A 179 5.10 -15.96 33.63
N SER A 180 5.44 -16.11 34.89
CA SER A 180 6.76 -16.04 35.50
C SER A 180 7.30 -17.40 35.93
N GLY A 181 8.55 -17.70 35.51
CA GLY A 181 9.64 -18.43 36.20
C GLY A 181 9.47 -19.89 36.68
N PRO A 182 10.52 -20.55 37.24
CA PRO A 182 11.95 -20.18 37.20
C PRO A 182 12.96 -21.35 36.96
N ASN A 183 14.18 -20.92 36.60
CA ASN A 183 15.51 -21.39 37.04
C ASN A 183 16.39 -22.43 36.27
N SER A 184 17.56 -21.89 35.87
CA SER A 184 18.93 -22.44 35.95
C SER A 184 19.40 -23.54 34.99
N LYS A 185 20.39 -23.23 34.14
CA LYS A 185 21.83 -23.44 34.41
C LYS A 185 22.71 -22.96 33.24
N GLN A 186 23.90 -22.51 33.60
CA GLN A 186 24.98 -21.98 32.76
C GLN A 186 25.53 -23.02 31.77
N GLY A 187 25.95 -22.58 30.58
CA GLY A 187 26.67 -23.41 29.61
C GLY A 187 27.34 -22.57 28.52
N ALA A 188 28.65 -22.75 28.36
CA ALA A 188 29.59 -21.87 27.68
C ALA A 188 29.44 -21.77 26.14
N ALA A 189 29.90 -20.63 25.63
CA ALA A 189 29.97 -20.24 24.24
C ALA A 189 30.82 -21.19 23.36
N LYS A 190 30.28 -21.56 22.19
CA LYS A 190 31.06 -21.92 21.00
C LYS A 190 30.45 -21.22 19.79
N ARG A 191 31.11 -20.16 19.31
CA ARG A 191 30.73 -19.44 18.09
C ARG A 191 31.17 -20.25 16.88
N GLY A 192 30.21 -20.78 16.13
CA GLY A 192 30.43 -21.39 14.82
C GLY A 192 30.75 -20.35 13.76
N MET A 193 31.63 -20.74 12.84
CA MET A 193 32.26 -19.98 11.75
C MET A 193 31.24 -19.31 10.81
N THR A 194 31.24 -17.98 10.70
CA THR A 194 30.49 -17.25 9.67
C THR A 194 31.33 -17.11 8.39
N THR A 195 30.71 -17.42 7.26
CA THR A 195 31.25 -17.46 5.90
C THR A 195 31.42 -16.05 5.30
N GLY A 196 32.31 -15.23 5.85
CA GLY A 196 32.61 -13.90 5.28
C GLY A 196 33.53 -13.92 4.05
N LEU A 197 33.67 -12.77 3.37
CA LEU A 197 34.75 -12.40 2.40
C LEU A 197 35.78 -11.39 2.96
N CYS A 198 37.09 -11.67 2.86
CA CYS A 198 38.14 -10.89 3.56
C CYS A 198 38.04 -9.38 3.28
N LEU A 199 37.98 -8.54 4.33
CA LEU A 199 37.71 -7.09 4.20
C LEU A 199 38.74 -6.29 3.38
N ALA A 200 39.91 -6.88 3.08
CA ALA A 200 40.93 -6.24 2.26
C ALA A 200 40.88 -6.64 0.77
N CYS A 201 40.39 -7.85 0.42
CA CYS A 201 40.43 -8.39 -0.95
C CYS A 201 39.13 -9.04 -1.43
N ASN A 202 38.10 -9.04 -0.59
CA ASN A 202 36.75 -9.56 -0.82
C ASN A 202 36.68 -10.98 -1.40
N LYS A 203 37.68 -11.83 -1.14
CA LYS A 203 37.69 -13.25 -1.54
C LYS A 203 37.38 -14.20 -0.36
N PRO A 204 36.69 -15.33 -0.61
CA PRO A 204 36.43 -16.34 0.42
C PRO A 204 37.66 -17.21 0.68
N GLY A 205 37.69 -17.89 1.84
CA GLY A 205 38.62 -19.00 2.10
C GLY A 205 39.83 -18.72 3.00
N HIS A 206 40.06 -17.51 3.51
CA HIS A 206 41.04 -17.28 4.57
C HIS A 206 40.55 -16.22 5.56
N TYR A 207 40.33 -16.65 6.80
CA TYR A 207 39.66 -15.85 7.82
C TYR A 207 40.33 -15.97 9.17
N ARG A 208 41.40 -15.21 9.33
CA ARG A 208 41.89 -14.58 10.58
C ARG A 208 43.40 -14.35 10.47
N GLY A 209 43.83 -13.16 10.88
CA GLY A 209 45.11 -13.02 11.57
C GLY A 209 46.31 -12.48 10.79
N HIS A 210 46.14 -11.75 9.69
CA HIS A 210 47.26 -11.01 9.09
C HIS A 210 46.89 -9.55 8.83
N TYR A 211 47.86 -8.65 8.94
CA TYR A 211 47.67 -7.23 8.64
C TYR A 211 47.62 -7.04 7.12
N ARG A 212 46.93 -5.98 6.63
CA ARG A 212 46.78 -5.71 5.17
C ARG A 212 48.08 -5.80 4.38
N ARG A 213 49.21 -5.39 4.97
CA ARG A 213 50.57 -5.46 4.39
C ARG A 213 51.09 -6.88 4.12
N ASP A 214 50.52 -7.87 4.79
CA ASP A 214 50.90 -9.29 4.72
C ASP A 214 49.96 -10.05 3.75
N CYS A 215 48.98 -9.36 3.16
CA CYS A 215 48.08 -9.95 2.17
C CYS A 215 48.81 -10.09 0.83
N ARG A 216 48.81 -11.31 0.27
CA ARG A 216 49.44 -11.63 -1.02
C ARG A 216 48.94 -10.76 -2.18
N PHE A 217 47.74 -10.18 -2.08
CA PHE A 217 47.11 -9.35 -3.12
C PHE A 217 47.05 -7.85 -2.75
N LYS A 218 47.87 -7.38 -1.81
CA LYS A 218 47.82 -6.01 -1.27
C LYS A 218 47.98 -4.87 -2.29
N GLU A 219 48.56 -5.14 -3.46
CA GLU A 219 48.87 -4.12 -4.48
C GLU A 219 47.83 -4.03 -5.61
N TYR A 220 46.76 -4.83 -5.55
CA TYR A 220 45.70 -4.78 -6.56
C TYR A 220 44.63 -3.76 -6.14
N SER A 221 44.59 -2.57 -6.77
CA SER A 221 43.43 -1.67 -6.69
C SER A 221 42.46 -1.96 -7.85
N HIS A 222 41.17 -1.96 -7.56
CA HIS A 222 40.12 -1.95 -8.55
C HIS A 222 39.57 -0.52 -8.56
N ASP A 223 40.13 0.35 -9.40
CA ASP A 223 39.57 1.69 -9.60
C ASP A 223 38.41 1.62 -10.60
N SER A 224 37.30 2.21 -10.16
CA SER A 224 36.03 2.34 -10.86
C SER A 224 36.02 3.53 -11.83
N LEU A 225 35.54 3.27 -13.05
CA LEU A 225 34.71 4.08 -13.97
C LEU A 225 34.85 5.63 -14.06
N VAL A 226 34.69 6.09 -15.30
CA VAL A 226 34.24 7.41 -15.82
C VAL A 226 35.33 8.33 -16.40
N GLY A 227 35.21 8.63 -17.70
CA GLY A 227 35.89 9.75 -18.36
C GLY A 227 35.98 9.57 -19.88
N GLY A 228 35.06 10.16 -20.63
CA GLY A 228 34.97 10.01 -22.08
C GLY A 228 36.11 10.67 -22.86
N LEU A 229 36.27 10.26 -24.12
CA LEU A 229 36.86 11.08 -25.17
C LEU A 229 36.35 10.59 -26.54
N ILE A 230 35.59 11.47 -27.17
CA ILE A 230 35.27 11.47 -28.60
C ILE A 230 36.59 11.66 -29.36
N VAL A 231 36.92 10.74 -30.26
CA VAL A 231 37.78 11.04 -31.40
C VAL A 231 37.26 10.26 -32.61
N GLY A 232 36.74 11.00 -33.60
CA GLY A 232 36.32 10.46 -34.87
C GLY A 232 37.51 10.14 -35.77
N TRP A 233 37.36 9.10 -36.59
CA TRP A 233 38.01 8.96 -37.89
C TRP A 233 36.98 8.42 -38.88
N LEU A 234 36.97 9.07 -40.04
CA LEU A 234 36.05 8.94 -41.16
C LEU A 234 36.45 7.82 -42.13
N PHE A 235 35.47 7.40 -42.97
CA PHE A 235 35.60 6.72 -44.28
C PHE A 235 36.20 5.29 -44.23
N SER A 236 35.80 4.28 -45.02
CA SER A 236 35.06 4.21 -46.29
C SER A 236 34.54 2.76 -46.51
N TRP A 237 33.50 2.60 -47.35
CA TRP A 237 33.01 1.34 -47.89
C TRP A 237 34.06 0.53 -48.69
N GLY A 238 33.86 -0.79 -48.77
CA GLY A 238 34.51 -1.65 -49.75
C GLY A 238 34.19 -3.15 -49.58
N SER A 239 33.17 -3.64 -50.29
CA SER A 239 32.96 -5.07 -50.57
C SER A 239 34.03 -5.63 -51.50
N VAL A 240 34.58 -6.80 -51.17
CA VAL A 240 35.37 -7.73 -52.01
C VAL A 240 35.24 -9.08 -51.27
N SER A 241 34.93 -10.25 -51.81
CA SER A 241 34.52 -10.78 -53.13
C SER A 241 33.89 -12.14 -52.87
#